data_AF-A0A8K0CQY5-F1
#
_entry.id   AF-A0A8K0CQY5-F1
#
_cell.length_a   1.000
_cell.length_b   1.000
_cell.length_c   1.000
_cell.angle_alpha   90.00
_cell.angle_beta   90.00
_cell.angle_gamma   90.00
#
_symmetry.space_group_name_H-M   'P 1'
#
loop_
_entity.id
_entity.type
_entity.pdbx_description
1 polymer ?
#
loop_
_entity_poly.entity_id
_entity_poly.type
_entity_poly.pdbx_seq_one_letter_code
_entity_poly.pdbx_strand_id
1 'polypeptide(L)'
;HDLTSFKPELLELANTNKKKKVYKVNELIKRHGHEVLRLAPYHCDFNAIELVWTQAKKYYYDHIGSVGFQDEKVVAMWKEALNHCNDELWQHCVNHTEDIIKAWYTNANDF
;
A
#
# COMPACT_ATOMS: atom_id res chain seq x y z
N HIS A 1 -24.86 -12.37 33.92
CA HIS A 1 -24.58 -12.61 32.50
C HIS A 1 -25.64 -13.56 31.98
N ASP A 2 -26.48 -13.08 31.07
CA ASP A 2 -27.59 -13.85 30.51
C ASP A 2 -27.04 -14.80 29.42
N LEU A 3 -27.36 -16.09 29.52
CA LEU A 3 -26.84 -17.17 28.67
C LEU A 3 -27.73 -17.43 27.44
N THR A 4 -28.68 -16.52 27.15
CA THR A 4 -29.72 -16.69 26.12
C THR A 4 -29.40 -16.01 24.78
N SER A 5 -28.32 -15.24 24.68
CA SER A 5 -28.00 -14.49 23.46
C SER A 5 -27.59 -15.42 22.31
N PHE A 6 -28.27 -15.28 21.18
CA PHE A 6 -27.91 -15.93 19.92
C PHE A 6 -26.60 -15.31 19.38
N LYS A 7 -25.87 -16.11 18.60
CA LYS A 7 -24.58 -15.73 17.98
C LYS A 7 -24.52 -14.30 17.38
N PRO A 8 -25.53 -13.79 16.64
CA PRO A 8 -25.48 -12.43 16.10
C PRO A 8 -25.44 -11.33 17.18
N GLU A 9 -26.23 -11.45 18.25
CA GLU A 9 -26.22 -10.43 19.31
C GLU A 9 -24.88 -10.41 20.07
N LEU A 10 -24.28 -11.58 20.29
CA LEU A 10 -22.94 -11.69 20.88
C LEU A 10 -21.85 -11.10 19.97
N LEU A 11 -21.98 -11.30 18.65
CA LEU A 11 -21.06 -10.74 17.66
C LEU A 11 -21.17 -9.21 17.58
N GLU A 12 -22.40 -8.68 17.61
CA GLU A 12 -22.65 -7.24 17.65
C GLU A 12 -22.08 -6.62 18.94
N LEU A 13 -22.32 -7.25 20.09
CA LEU A 13 -21.75 -6.83 21.37
C LEU A 13 -20.21 -6.84 21.32
N ALA A 14 -19.61 -7.89 20.75
CA ALA A 14 -18.16 -7.98 20.60
C ALA A 14 -17.59 -6.91 19.67
N ASN A 15 -18.29 -6.58 18.57
CA ASN A 15 -17.90 -5.52 17.64
C ASN A 15 -18.00 -4.13 18.29
N THR A 16 -19.08 -3.86 19.02
CA THR A 16 -19.31 -2.58 19.72
C THR A 16 -18.30 -2.36 20.84
N ASN A 17 -17.88 -3.43 21.53
CA ASN A 17 -16.86 -3.38 22.58
C ASN A 17 -15.42 -3.54 22.05
N LYS A 18 -15.24 -3.67 20.73
CA LYS A 18 -13.93 -3.86 20.13
C LYS A 18 -13.09 -2.59 20.31
N LYS A 19 -12.09 -2.66 21.19
CA LYS A 19 -11.14 -1.55 21.37
C LYS A 19 -10.48 -1.22 20.03
N LYS A 20 -10.51 0.06 19.66
CA LYS A 20 -9.77 0.55 18.49
C LYS A 20 -8.30 0.21 18.66
N LYS A 21 -7.71 -0.44 17.65
CA LYS A 21 -6.28 -0.76 17.66
C LYS A 21 -5.50 0.55 17.54
N VAL A 22 -4.64 0.82 18.53
CA VAL A 22 -3.71 1.96 18.50
C VAL A 22 -2.35 1.44 18.06
N TYR A 23 -1.83 2.00 16.96
CA TYR A 23 -0.54 1.60 16.40
C TYR A 23 0.50 2.68 16.70
N LYS A 24 1.62 2.30 17.31
CA LYS A 24 2.71 3.24 17.62
C LYS A 24 3.21 4.00 16.38
N VAL A 25 3.23 3.33 15.23
CA VAL A 25 3.63 3.91 13.95
C VAL A 25 2.65 5.01 13.50
N ASN A 26 1.34 4.84 13.72
CA ASN A 26 0.36 5.88 13.41
C ASN A 26 0.62 7.16 14.21
N GLU A 27 0.94 7.03 15.50
CA GLU A 27 1.27 8.19 16.34
C GLU A 27 2.54 8.88 15.86
N LEU A 28 3.54 8.12 15.41
CA LEU A 28 4.77 8.69 14.84
C LEU A 28 4.49 9.46 13.55
N ILE A 29 3.72 8.88 12.63
CA ILE A 29 3.33 9.50 11.36
C ILE A 29 2.53 10.80 11.64
N LYS A 30 1.57 10.72 12.57
CA LYS A 30 0.76 11.87 13.00
C LYS A 30 1.60 13.01 13.60
N ARG A 31 2.61 12.70 14.41
CA ARG A 31 3.52 13.71 14.99
C ARG A 31 4.30 14.49 13.93
N HIS A 32 4.50 13.91 12.75
CA HIS A 32 5.15 14.57 11.61
C HIS A 32 4.15 15.26 10.67
N GLY A 33 2.86 15.38 11.06
CA GLY A 33 1.84 16.07 10.27
C GLY A 33 1.25 15.24 9.14
N HIS A 34 1.47 13.92 9.13
CA HIS A 34 0.95 13.02 8.10
C HIS A 34 -0.27 12.23 8.58
N GLU A 35 -1.13 11.86 7.64
CA GLU A 35 -2.29 11.00 7.87
C GLU A 35 -2.04 9.59 7.33
N VAL A 36 -2.51 8.56 8.05
CA VAL A 36 -2.41 7.17 7.63
C VAL A 36 -3.64 6.76 6.84
N LEU A 37 -3.49 6.55 5.55
CA LEU A 37 -4.50 5.93 4.71
C LEU A 37 -4.45 4.40 4.88
N ARG A 38 -5.62 3.76 5.03
CA ARG A 38 -5.74 2.31 5.09
C ARG A 38 -6.50 1.81 3.88
N LEU A 39 -5.83 1.06 3.03
CA LEU A 39 -6.43 0.43 1.88
C LEU A 39 -7.17 -0.85 2.29
N ALA A 40 -8.21 -1.18 1.53
CA ALA A 40 -8.91 -2.44 1.68
C ALA A 40 -7.94 -3.62 1.40
N PRO A 41 -8.07 -4.75 2.12
CA PRO A 41 -7.29 -5.94 1.82
C PRO A 41 -7.43 -6.34 0.35
N TYR A 42 -6.34 -6.86 -0.24
CA TYR A 42 -6.28 -7.36 -1.63
C TYR A 42 -6.36 -6.31 -2.75
N HIS A 43 -6.36 -5.01 -2.42
CA HIS A 43 -6.33 -3.93 -3.41
C HIS A 43 -4.97 -3.23 -3.45
N CYS A 44 -3.93 -3.97 -3.85
CA CYS A 44 -2.58 -3.40 -3.98
C CYS A 44 -2.48 -2.39 -5.13
N ASP A 45 -3.38 -2.47 -6.11
CA ASP A 45 -3.59 -1.54 -7.21
C ASP A 45 -4.01 -0.13 -6.75
N PHE A 46 -4.60 -0.02 -5.54
CA PHE A 46 -4.92 1.28 -4.92
C PHE A 46 -3.69 1.95 -4.28
N ASN A 47 -2.51 1.31 -4.34
CA ASN A 47 -1.28 1.83 -3.77
C ASN A 47 -0.26 2.17 -4.85
N ALA A 48 -0.13 3.46 -5.21
CA ALA A 48 0.78 3.90 -6.27
C ALA A 48 2.24 3.46 -6.04
N ILE A 49 2.70 3.33 -4.78
CA ILE A 49 4.06 2.87 -4.50
C ILE A 49 4.31 1.42 -4.93
N GLU A 50 3.28 0.56 -4.99
CA GLU A 50 3.41 -0.82 -5.51
C GLU A 50 3.72 -0.81 -7.01
N LEU A 51 3.13 0.14 -7.75
CA LEU A 51 3.40 0.34 -9.18
C LEU A 51 4.82 0.85 -9.39
N VAL A 52 5.23 1.88 -8.64
CA VAL A 52 6.59 2.41 -8.70
C VAL A 52 7.62 1.35 -8.33
N TRP A 53 7.36 0.58 -7.27
CA TRP A 53 8.23 -0.50 -6.85
C TRP A 53 8.34 -1.61 -7.91
N THR A 54 7.27 -1.87 -8.64
CA THR A 54 7.30 -2.79 -9.79
C THR A 54 8.23 -2.28 -10.89
N GLN A 55 8.22 -0.98 -11.18
CA GLN A 55 9.13 -0.38 -12.17
C GLN A 55 10.59 -0.41 -11.71
N ALA A 56 10.87 -0.08 -10.44
CA ALA A 56 12.21 -0.17 -9.87
C ALA A 56 12.75 -1.61 -9.95
N LYS A 57 11.95 -2.60 -9.55
CA LYS A 57 12.34 -4.01 -9.64
C LYS A 57 12.62 -4.43 -11.08
N LYS A 58 11.73 -4.06 -12.02
CA LYS A 58 11.90 -4.39 -13.43
C LYS A 58 13.21 -3.82 -13.96
N TYR A 59 13.47 -2.54 -13.71
CA TYR A 59 14.73 -1.90 -14.07
C TYR A 59 15.93 -2.66 -13.48
N TYR A 60 15.89 -2.96 -12.18
CA TYR A 60 16.95 -3.72 -11.53
C TYR A 60 17.18 -5.09 -12.19
N TYR A 61 16.11 -5.86 -12.47
CA TYR A 61 16.22 -7.17 -13.13
C TYR A 61 16.75 -7.09 -14.56
N ASP A 62 16.38 -6.05 -15.30
CA ASP A 62 16.83 -5.88 -16.68
C ASP A 62 18.33 -5.49 -16.76
N HIS A 63 18.90 -4.98 -15.67
CA HIS A 63 20.28 -4.46 -15.64
C HIS A 63 21.23 -5.24 -14.70
N ILE A 64 20.72 -6.10 -13.82
CA ILE A 64 21.53 -6.96 -12.95
C ILE A 64 22.35 -7.96 -13.79
N GLY A 65 23.57 -8.26 -13.34
CA GLY A 65 24.47 -9.22 -14.01
C GLY A 65 25.39 -8.59 -15.07
N SER A 66 25.01 -7.46 -15.68
CA SER A 66 25.91 -6.67 -16.53
C SER A 66 27.10 -6.09 -15.75
N VAL A 67 26.86 -5.76 -14.47
CA VAL A 67 27.85 -5.18 -13.56
C VAL A 67 28.51 -6.20 -12.64
N GLY A 68 27.97 -7.42 -12.49
CA GLY A 68 28.41 -8.44 -11.53
C GLY A 68 27.72 -8.35 -10.15
N PHE A 69 27.94 -9.34 -9.30
CA PHE A 69 27.13 -9.59 -8.07
C PHE A 69 27.81 -9.20 -6.75
N GLN A 70 28.78 -8.28 -6.78
CA GLN A 70 29.40 -7.77 -5.56
C GLN A 70 28.46 -6.80 -4.84
N ASP A 71 28.50 -6.77 -3.51
CA ASP A 71 27.58 -5.98 -2.68
C ASP A 71 27.53 -4.50 -3.09
N GLU A 72 28.70 -3.88 -3.36
CA GLU A 72 28.76 -2.48 -3.78
C GLU A 72 28.05 -2.25 -5.12
N LYS A 73 28.12 -3.23 -6.02
CA LYS A 73 27.51 -3.16 -7.34
C LYS A 73 26.00 -3.38 -7.29
N VAL A 74 25.55 -4.28 -6.42
CA VAL A 74 24.13 -4.47 -6.12
C VAL A 74 23.52 -3.19 -5.55
N VAL A 75 24.20 -2.54 -4.59
CA VAL A 75 23.76 -1.26 -4.01
C VAL A 75 23.75 -0.16 -5.07
N ALA A 76 24.78 -0.06 -5.91
CA ALA A 76 24.82 0.92 -6.99
C ALA A 76 23.67 0.73 -7.98
N MET A 77 23.39 -0.52 -8.38
CA MET A 77 22.30 -0.84 -9.29
C MET A 77 20.93 -0.50 -8.70
N TRP A 78 20.71 -0.75 -7.41
CA TRP A 78 19.47 -0.33 -6.75
C TRP A 78 19.32 1.19 -6.68
N LYS A 79 20.41 1.94 -6.45
CA LYS A 79 20.36 3.40 -6.51
C LYS A 79 19.96 3.89 -7.90
N GLU A 80 20.50 3.29 -8.96
CA GLU A 80 20.14 3.60 -10.33
C GLU A 80 18.67 3.28 -10.63
N ALA A 81 18.20 2.09 -10.24
CA ALA A 81 16.81 1.67 -10.39
C ALA A 81 15.82 2.59 -9.66
N LEU A 82 16.17 3.06 -8.46
CA LEU A 82 15.37 4.01 -7.70
C LEU A 82 15.40 5.42 -8.34
N ASN A 83 16.56 5.85 -8.86
CA ASN A 83 16.67 7.13 -9.59
C ASN A 83 15.91 7.12 -10.92
N HIS A 84 15.73 5.95 -11.55
CA HIS A 84 14.88 5.79 -12.72
C HIS A 84 13.40 6.06 -12.41
N CYS A 85 12.99 5.88 -11.15
CA CYS A 85 11.65 6.24 -10.68
C CYS A 85 11.58 7.76 -10.41
N ASN A 86 11.69 8.54 -11.48
CA ASN A 86 11.64 10.00 -11.44
C ASN A 86 10.22 10.55 -11.20
N ASP A 87 10.11 11.87 -11.03
CA ASP A 87 8.85 12.55 -10.74
C ASP A 87 7.75 12.27 -11.80
N GLU A 88 8.13 12.16 -13.07
CA GLU A 88 7.19 11.85 -14.16
C GLU A 88 6.62 10.43 -14.03
N LEU A 89 7.46 9.44 -13.74
CA LEU A 89 7.04 8.06 -13.50
C LEU A 89 6.14 7.97 -12.27
N TRP A 90 6.51 8.66 -11.19
CA TRP A 90 5.69 8.76 -9.98
C TRP A 90 4.31 9.34 -10.29
N GLN A 91 4.26 10.48 -10.99
CA GLN A 91 3.00 11.13 -11.35
C GLN A 91 2.12 10.21 -12.20
N HIS A 92 2.71 9.50 -13.16
CA HIS A 92 1.98 8.53 -13.98
C HIS A 92 1.40 7.38 -13.14
N CYS A 93 2.17 6.82 -12.20
CA CYS A 93 1.68 5.78 -11.29
C CYS A 93 0.54 6.29 -10.39
N VAL A 94 0.64 7.51 -9.87
CA VAL A 94 -0.42 8.13 -9.05
C VAL A 94 -1.69 8.30 -9.88
N ASN A 95 -1.59 8.87 -11.08
CA ASN A 95 -2.74 9.07 -11.97
C ASN A 95 -3.42 7.72 -12.28
N HIS A 96 -2.65 6.68 -12.59
CA HIS A 96 -3.19 5.36 -12.87
C HIS A 96 -3.94 4.76 -11.67
N THR A 97 -3.35 4.86 -10.47
CA THR A 97 -4.01 4.43 -9.23
C THR A 97 -5.31 5.19 -8.98
N GLU A 98 -5.34 6.50 -9.21
CA GLU A 98 -6.58 7.28 -9.09
C GLU A 98 -7.66 6.83 -10.07
N ASP A 99 -7.29 6.55 -11.32
CA ASP A 99 -8.24 6.09 -12.34
C ASP A 99 -8.83 4.72 -12.01
N ILE A 100 -8.01 3.81 -11.49
CA ILE A 100 -8.46 2.50 -10.98
C ILE A 100 -9.46 2.70 -9.83
N ILE A 101 -9.15 3.55 -8.87
CA ILE A 101 -10.02 3.83 -7.72
C ILE A 101 -11.36 4.41 -8.20
N LYS A 102 -11.33 5.40 -9.11
CA LYS A 102 -12.55 6.01 -9.69
C LYS A 102 -13.40 4.97 -10.41
N ALA A 103 -12.80 4.14 -11.27
CA ALA A 103 -13.51 3.09 -11.98
C ALA A 103 -14.16 2.08 -11.03
N TRP A 104 -13.44 1.67 -9.98
CA TRP A 104 -13.96 0.76 -8.96
C TRP A 104 -15.18 1.35 -8.25
N TYR A 105 -15.12 2.62 -7.84
CA TYR A 105 -16.25 3.29 -7.19
C TYR A 105 -17.48 3.43 -8.09
N THR A 106 -17.29 3.77 -9.38
CA THR A 106 -18.41 3.86 -10.33
C THR A 106 -19.09 2.50 -10.50
N ASN A 107 -18.31 1.45 -10.76
CA ASN A 107 -18.85 0.11 -11.00
C ASN A 107 -19.51 -0.51 -9.75
N ALA A 108 -19.06 -0.15 -8.55
CA ALA A 108 -19.66 -0.61 -7.31
C ALA A 108 -21.02 0.03 -7.00
N ASN A 109 -21.32 1.20 -7.59
CA ASN A 109 -22.58 1.92 -7.41
C ASN A 109 -23.63 1.62 -8.50
N ASP A 110 -23.29 0.79 -9.48
CA ASP A 110 -24.19 0.33 -10.55
C ASP A 110 -24.95 -0.98 -10.18
N PHE A 111 -24.86 -1.42 -8.91
CA PHE A 111 -25.58 -2.55 -8.32
C PHE A 111 -26.36 -2.11 -7.06
#